data_AF-A0A519VZI8-F1
#
_entry.id   AF-A0A519VZI8-F1
#
_cell.length_a   1.000
_cell.length_b   1.000
_cell.length_c   1.000
_cell.angle_alpha   90.00
_cell.angle_beta   90.00
_cell.angle_gamma   90.00
#
_symmetry.space_group_name_H-M   'P 1'
#
loop_
_entity.id
_entity.type
_entity.pdbx_description
1 polymer ?
#
loop_
_entity_poly.entity_id
_entity_poly.type
_entity_poly.pdbx_seq_one_letter_code
_entity_poly.pdbx_strand_id
1 'polypeptide(L)'
;MSVLIYNNSEELFDDLSEYILNIATQSIVEKGIFNFVLTGGNSPKKLYEILATTYKDKIDWSKVYFFFGDERNVTPNHESYNGLMAKRS
;
A
#
# COMPACT_ATOMS: atom_id res chain seq x y z
N MET A 1 13.02 15.37 9.66
CA MET A 1 12.06 15.22 8.55
C MET A 1 12.86 15.20 7.27
N SER A 2 12.90 14.06 6.58
CA SER A 2 13.49 13.95 5.24
C SER A 2 12.40 14.21 4.21
N VAL A 3 12.76 14.88 3.11
CA VAL A 3 11.88 15.09 1.97
C VAL A 3 12.59 14.52 0.76
N LEU A 4 11.94 13.58 0.08
CA LEU A 4 12.41 13.03 -1.18
C LEU A 4 11.62 13.70 -2.31
N ILE A 5 12.32 14.17 -3.33
CA ILE A 5 11.74 14.90 -4.47
C ILE A 5 12.09 14.12 -5.73
N TYR A 6 11.07 13.79 -6.52
CA TYR A 6 11.19 13.01 -7.76
C TYR A 6 10.73 13.85 -8.95
N ASN A 7 11.26 13.57 -10.13
CA ASN A 7 10.95 14.36 -11.32
C ASN A 7 9.59 13.98 -11.94
N ASN A 8 9.14 12.75 -11.69
CA ASN A 8 7.90 12.20 -12.23
C ASN A 8 7.32 11.15 -11.28
N SER A 9 6.11 10.68 -11.58
CA SER A 9 5.41 9.72 -10.75
C SER A 9 6.00 8.30 -10.81
N GLU A 10 6.63 7.93 -11.92
CA GLU A 10 7.24 6.59 -12.08
C GLU A 10 8.40 6.43 -11.08
N GLU A 11 9.33 7.38 -11.07
CA GLU A 11 10.44 7.44 -10.09
C GLU A 11 9.93 7.39 -8.64
N LEU A 12 8.87 8.15 -8.34
CA LEU A 12 8.25 8.14 -7.01
C LEU A 12 7.70 6.75 -6.66
N PHE A 13 6.97 6.10 -7.56
CA PHE A 13 6.32 4.82 -7.25
C PHE A 13 7.31 3.65 -7.19
N ASP A 14 8.38 3.69 -7.98
CA ASP A 14 9.44 2.69 -7.91
C ASP A 14 10.12 2.73 -6.54
N ASP A 15 10.60 3.91 -6.12
CA ASP A 15 11.26 4.10 -4.83
C ASP A 15 10.30 3.84 -3.65
N LEU A 16 9.06 4.32 -3.73
CA LEU A 16 8.07 4.10 -2.68
C LEU A 16 7.69 2.61 -2.52
N SER A 17 7.59 1.88 -3.63
CA SER A 17 7.28 0.44 -3.58
C SER A 17 8.44 -0.36 -2.99
N GLU A 18 9.68 -0.02 -3.36
CA GLU A 18 10.88 -0.63 -2.77
C GLU A 18 11.00 -0.30 -1.28
N TYR A 19 10.72 0.94 -0.90
CA TYR A 19 10.71 1.37 0.50
C TYR A 19 9.70 0.56 1.34
N ILE A 20 8.49 0.35 0.82
CA ILE A 20 7.46 -0.47 1.50
C ILE A 20 7.90 -1.94 1.59
N LEU A 21 8.48 -2.51 0.53
CA LEU A 21 9.02 -3.87 0.56
C LEU A 21 10.07 -4.03 1.67
N ASN A 22 10.97 -3.07 1.81
CA ASN A 22 12.02 -3.09 2.82
C ASN A 22 11.42 -3.05 4.24
N ILE A 23 10.45 -2.16 4.50
CA ILE A 23 9.75 -2.10 5.79
C ILE A 23 8.96 -3.38 6.07
N ALA A 24 8.26 -3.92 5.07
CA ALA A 24 7.47 -5.14 5.20
C ALA A 24 8.38 -6.32 5.55
N THR A 25 9.48 -6.48 4.82
CA THR A 25 10.48 -7.54 5.04
C THR A 25 11.07 -7.44 6.44
N GLN A 26 11.52 -6.24 6.83
CA GLN A 26 12.08 -6.01 8.16
C GLN A 26 11.06 -6.31 9.27
N SER A 27 9.82 -5.85 9.13
CA SER A 27 8.76 -6.07 10.11
C SER A 27 8.42 -7.55 10.28
N ILE A 28 8.35 -8.29 9.15
CA ILE A 28 8.09 -9.73 9.17
C ILE A 28 9.25 -10.48 9.82
N VAL A 29 10.50 -10.12 9.54
CA VAL A 29 11.68 -10.73 10.19
C VAL A 29 11.67 -10.48 11.69
N GLU A 30 11.41 -9.25 12.13
CA GLU A 30 11.52 -8.87 13.54
C GLU A 30 10.32 -9.31 14.39
N LYS A 31 9.10 -9.28 13.83
CA LYS A 31 7.84 -9.42 14.57
C LYS A 31 6.94 -10.54 14.05
N GLY A 32 7.33 -11.18 12.95
CA GLY A 32 6.53 -12.21 12.28
C GLY A 32 5.35 -11.66 11.47
N ILE A 33 5.09 -10.35 11.50
CA ILE A 33 3.94 -9.70 10.84
C ILE A 33 4.30 -8.29 10.34
N PHE A 34 3.58 -7.81 9.33
CA PHE A 34 3.60 -6.43 8.87
C PHE A 34 2.17 -5.84 8.90
N ASN A 35 1.96 -4.82 9.74
CA ASN A 35 0.70 -4.08 9.79
C ASN A 35 0.76 -2.90 8.82
N PHE A 36 -0.13 -2.87 7.84
CA PHE A 36 -0.14 -1.85 6.79
C PHE A 36 -1.45 -1.06 6.80
N VAL A 37 -1.37 0.22 7.15
CA VAL A 37 -2.52 1.15 7.15
C VAL A 37 -2.69 1.74 5.74
N LEU A 38 -3.81 1.41 5.11
CA LEU A 38 -4.22 1.90 3.80
C LEU A 38 -4.98 3.23 3.90
N THR A 39 -5.02 3.97 2.79
CA THR A 39 -5.71 5.25 2.68
C THR A 39 -6.30 5.43 1.28
N GLY A 40 -7.28 6.31 1.16
CA GLY A 40 -7.96 6.62 -0.10
C GLY A 40 -7.16 7.49 -1.06
N GLY A 41 -7.66 7.63 -2.29
CA GLY A 41 -7.13 8.57 -3.30
C GLY A 41 -6.39 7.90 -4.45
N ASN A 42 -6.04 8.70 -5.45
CA ASN A 42 -5.47 8.20 -6.72
C ASN A 42 -4.01 7.74 -6.58
N SER A 43 -3.19 8.45 -5.79
CA SER A 43 -1.79 8.05 -5.62
C SER A 43 -1.65 6.72 -4.87
N PRO A 44 -2.36 6.48 -3.73
CA PRO A 44 -2.38 5.17 -3.08
C PRO A 44 -2.94 4.06 -3.97
N LYS A 45 -4.01 4.33 -4.74
CA LYS A 45 -4.55 3.35 -5.70
C LYS A 45 -3.46 2.83 -6.64
N LYS A 46 -2.69 3.73 -7.26
CA LYS A 46 -1.62 3.34 -8.19
C LYS A 46 -0.53 2.53 -7.51
N LEU A 47 -0.15 2.89 -6.29
CA LEU A 47 0.79 2.12 -5.49
C LEU A 47 0.26 0.71 -5.19
N TYR A 48 -1.02 0.56 -4.84
CA TYR A 48 -1.62 -0.75 -4.57
C TYR A 48 -1.62 -1.64 -5.81
N GLU A 49 -1.92 -1.09 -6.99
CA GLU A 49 -1.81 -1.81 -8.27
C GLU A 49 -0.38 -2.34 -8.50
N ILE A 50 0.64 -1.52 -8.25
CA ILE A 50 2.05 -1.91 -8.40
C ILE A 50 2.42 -2.99 -7.38
N LEU A 51 1.98 -2.85 -6.14
CA LEU A 51 2.24 -3.83 -5.09
C LEU A 51 1.58 -5.20 -5.39
N ALA A 52 0.34 -5.17 -5.88
CA ALA A 52 -0.43 -6.36 -6.23
C ALA A 52 0.02 -7.05 -7.53
N THR A 53 0.84 -6.39 -8.35
CA THR A 53 1.35 -6.91 -9.62
C THR A 53 2.86 -7.13 -9.56
N THR A 54 3.67 -6.09 -9.68
CA THR A 54 5.14 -6.14 -9.77
C THR A 54 5.80 -6.68 -8.49
N TYR A 55 5.21 -6.43 -7.32
CA TYR A 55 5.74 -6.87 -6.02
C TYR A 55 4.98 -8.05 -5.42
N LYS A 56 4.03 -8.63 -6.16
CA LYS A 56 3.15 -9.69 -5.67
C LYS A 56 3.92 -10.84 -5.03
N ASP A 57 5.00 -11.28 -5.66
CA ASP A 57 5.79 -12.43 -5.19
C ASP A 57 6.99 -12.02 -4.33
N LYS A 58 7.14 -10.71 -4.05
CA LYS A 58 8.24 -10.17 -3.22
C LYS A 58 7.82 -9.98 -1.76
N ILE A 59 6.52 -9.91 -1.48
CA ILE A 59 5.97 -9.73 -0.12
C ILE A 59 5.25 -11.01 0.29
N ASP A 60 5.55 -11.52 1.49
CA ASP A 60 4.75 -12.60 2.08
C ASP A 60 3.42 -12.04 2.61
N TRP A 61 2.43 -11.98 1.72
CA TRP A 61 1.10 -11.47 2.04
C TRP A 61 0.36 -12.24 3.14
N SER A 62 0.77 -13.48 3.44
CA SER A 62 0.20 -14.25 4.56
C SER A 62 0.52 -13.64 5.93
N LYS A 63 1.52 -12.75 5.98
CA LYS A 63 1.98 -12.04 7.17
C LYS A 63 1.59 -10.56 7.18
N VAL A 64 0.84 -10.10 6.17
CA VAL A 64 0.41 -8.70 6.05
C VAL A 64 -1.00 -8.54 6.59
N TYR A 65 -1.19 -7.57 7.47
CA TYR A 65 -2.48 -7.23 8.05
C TYR A 65 -2.84 -5.80 7.66
N PHE A 66 -3.94 -5.66 6.92
CA PHE A 66 -4.39 -4.37 6.41
C PHE A 66 -5.35 -3.69 7.39
N PHE A 67 -5.16 -2.39 7.54
CA PHE A 67 -6.05 -1.48 8.28
C PHE A 67 -6.35 -0.27 7.39
N PHE A 68 -7.29 0.59 7.80
CA PHE A 68 -7.57 1.84 7.09
C PHE A 68 -7.36 3.01 8.06
N GLY A 69 -6.65 4.04 7.61
CA GLY A 69 -6.44 5.25 8.41
C GLY A 69 -7.72 6.07 8.54
N ASP A 70 -8.52 6.09 7.47
CA ASP A 70 -9.83 6.70 7.39
C ASP A 70 -10.75 5.89 6.46
N GLU A 71 -12.06 6.05 6.63
CA GLU A 71 -13.05 5.47 5.72
C GLU A 71 -14.33 6.32 5.70
N ARG A 72 -15.03 6.27 4.56
CA ARG A 72 -16.30 6.96 4.33
C ARG A 72 -17.42 6.08 4.90
N ASN A 73 -18.34 6.69 5.62
CA ASN A 73 -19.52 6.00 6.16
C ASN A 73 -20.58 5.75 5.06
N VAL A 74 -20.25 4.87 4.11
CA VAL A 74 -21.08 4.47 2.98
C VAL A 74 -21.07 2.94 2.86
N THR A 75 -21.94 2.38 2.02
CA THR A 75 -21.99 0.92 1.83
C THR A 75 -20.69 0.40 1.19
N PRO A 76 -20.28 -0.86 1.45
CA PRO A 76 -19.01 -1.40 0.93
C PRO A 76 -18.91 -1.47 -0.61
N ASN A 77 -20.04 -1.41 -1.32
CA ASN A 77 -20.08 -1.40 -2.78
C ASN A 77 -20.10 0.03 -3.37
N HIS A 78 -20.15 1.06 -2.52
CA HIS A 78 -20.13 2.44 -2.95
C HIS A 78 -18.73 2.81 -3.45
N GLU A 79 -18.67 3.56 -4.56
CA GLU A 79 -17.43 3.93 -5.25
C GLU A 79 -16.47 4.78 -4.41
N SER A 80 -16.99 5.55 -3.44
CA SER A 80 -16.19 6.31 -2.48
C SER A 80 -15.63 5.50 -1.30
N TYR A 81 -15.94 4.20 -1.18
CA TYR A 81 -15.44 3.35 -0.11
C TYR A 81 -13.96 2.99 -0.38
N ASN A 82 -13.04 3.38 0.51
CA ASN A 82 -11.61 3.11 0.37
C ASN A 82 -11.33 1.60 0.31
N GLY A 83 -12.07 0.79 1.07
CA GLY A 83 -11.95 -0.67 1.02
C GLY A 83 -12.33 -1.27 -0.35
N LEU A 84 -13.26 -0.67 -1.09
CA LEU A 84 -13.60 -1.11 -2.43
C LEU A 84 -12.51 -0.74 -3.42
N MET A 85 -11.95 0.47 -3.29
CA MET A 85 -10.82 0.93 -4.08
C MET A 85 -9.60 0.00 -3.88
N ALA A 86 -9.21 -0.26 -2.63
CA ALA A 86 -8.10 -1.16 -2.32
C ALA A 86 -8.34 -2.59 -2.84
N LYS A 87 -9.55 -3.13 -2.73
CA LYS A 87 -9.89 -4.47 -3.24
C LYS A 87 -9.82 -4.60 -4.77
N ARG A 88 -10.03 -3.49 -5.49
CA ARG A 88 -10.02 -3.44 -6.97
C ARG A 88 -8.67 -3.05 -7.55
N SER A 89 -7.74 -2.61 -6.71
CA SER A 89 -6.38 -2.24 -7.12
C SER A 89 -5.53 -3.49 -7.30
#